data_AF-A0A559TNK8-F1
#
_entry.id   AF-A0A559TNK8-F1
#
_cell.length_a   1.000
_cell.length_b   1.000
_cell.length_c   1.000
_cell.angle_alpha   90.00
_cell.angle_beta   90.00
_cell.angle_gamma   90.00
#
_symmetry.space_group_name_H-M   'P 1'
#
loop_
_entity.id
_entity.type
_entity.pdbx_description
1 polymer ?
#
loop_
_entity_poly.entity_id
_entity_poly.type
_entity_poly.pdbx_seq_one_letter_code
_entity_poly.pdbx_strand_id
1 'polypeptide(L)' 'MTLNVLRQDRILHEARASAAPPLHLMRLFGISTSTAMRHVGPAYPERSAKLPR' A
#
# COMPACT_ATOMS: atom_id res chain seq x y z
N MET A 1 -22.47 -1.88 2.04
CA MET A 1 -20.98 -1.90 2.05
C MET A 1 -20.53 -2.67 3.27
N THR A 2 -19.69 -3.70 3.11
CA THR A 2 -19.11 -4.44 4.23
C THR A 2 -17.89 -3.71 4.78
N LEU A 3 -17.61 -3.84 6.09
CA LEU A 3 -16.47 -3.20 6.77
C LEU A 3 -15.11 -3.48 6.08
N ASN A 4 -15.00 -4.63 5.40
CA ASN A 4 -13.80 -5.01 4.67
C ASN A 4 -13.54 -4.10 3.44
N VAL A 5 -14.60 -3.67 2.75
CA VAL A 5 -14.49 -2.79 1.59
C VAL A 5 -13.98 -1.41 2.00
N LEU A 6 -14.51 -0.83 3.08
CA LEU A 6 -14.06 0.46 3.59
C LEU A 6 -12.60 0.43 4.06
N ARG A 7 -12.18 -0.71 4.63
CA ARG A 7 -10.79 -0.92 5.04
C ARG A 7 -9.86 -0.98 3.83
N GLN A 8 -10.23 -1.72 2.80
CA GLN A 8 -9.44 -1.80 1.56
C GLN A 8 -9.35 -0.46 0.84
N ASP A 9 -10.45 0.28 0.78
CA ASP A 9 -10.49 1.60 0.16
C ASP A 9 -9.56 2.58 0.89
N ARG A 10 -9.57 2.57 2.23
CA ARG A 10 -8.66 3.38 3.03
C ARG A 10 -7.19 2.97 2.86
N ILE A 11 -6.89 1.67 2.76
CA ILE A 11 -5.53 1.19 2.45
C ILE A 11 -5.08 1.71 1.07
N LEU A 12 -5.98 1.72 0.08
CA LEU A 12 -5.68 2.20 -1.26
C LEU A 12 -5.50 3.72 -1.30
N HIS A 13 -6.33 4.46 -0.57
CA HIS A 13 -6.22 5.91 -0.41
C HIS A 13 -4.87 6.27 0.21
N GLU A 14 -4.48 5.61 1.29
CA GLU A 14 -3.20 5.86 1.96
C GLU A 14 -2.00 5.41 1.13
N ALA A 15 -2.13 4.32 0.36
CA ALA A 15 -1.09 3.89 -0.57
C ALA A 15 -0.88 4.91 -1.70
N ARG A 16 -1.94 5.63 -2.13
CA ARG A 16 -1.87 6.70 -3.14
C ARG A 16 -1.49 8.06 -2.56
N ALA A 17 -1.88 8.34 -1.33
CA ALA A 17 -1.54 9.56 -0.64
C ALA A 17 -0.05 9.53 -0.25
N SER A 18 0.77 10.26 -1.01
CA SER A 18 2.15 10.61 -0.65
C SER A 18 3.22 9.50 -0.67
N ALA A 19 3.09 8.47 -1.49
CA ALA A 19 4.12 7.43 -1.62
C ALA A 19 4.45 6.79 -0.28
N ALA A 20 3.40 6.59 0.54
CA ALA A 20 3.51 5.99 1.85
C ALA A 20 4.33 4.69 1.71
N PRO A 21 5.52 4.61 2.33
CA PRO A 21 6.36 3.45 2.18
C PRO A 21 5.59 2.22 2.70
N PRO A 22 5.86 1.01 2.19
CA PRO A 22 5.17 -0.21 2.65
C PRO A 22 5.16 -0.34 4.18
N LEU A 23 6.23 0.12 4.84
CA LEU A 23 6.35 0.17 6.31
C LEU A 23 5.26 1.02 6.99
N HIS A 24 4.83 2.12 6.38
CA HIS A 24 3.75 2.96 6.90
C HIS A 24 2.42 2.20 6.87
N LEU A 25 2.10 1.52 5.76
CA LEU A 25 0.87 0.71 5.64
C LEU A 25 0.87 -0.46 6.62
N MET A 26 2.02 -1.11 6.82
CA MET A 26 2.17 -2.17 7.82
C MET A 26 1.88 -1.66 9.23
N ARG A 27 2.38 -0.47 9.61
CA ARG A 27 2.12 0.12 10.93
C ARG A 27 0.67 0.59 11.10
N LEU A 28 0.09 1.20 10.05
CA LEU A 28 -1.24 1.80 10.14
C LEU A 28 -2.36 0.76 10.11
N PHE A 29 -2.18 -0.31 9.31
CA PHE A 29 -3.22 -1.31 9.11
C PHE A 29 -2.87 -2.69 9.70
N GLY A 30 -1.65 -2.92 10.17
CA GLY A 30 -1.24 -4.25 10.66
C GLY A 30 -1.22 -5.31 9.56
N ILE A 31 -0.94 -4.91 8.32
CA ILE A 31 -0.89 -5.81 7.16
C ILE A 31 0.54 -6.29 6.90
N SER A 32 0.69 -7.41 6.19
CA SER A 32 2.00 -7.92 5.80
C SER A 32 2.67 -7.04 4.73
N THR A 33 3.99 -7.16 4.60
CA THR A 33 4.78 -6.47 3.57
C THR A 33 4.30 -6.82 2.15
N SER A 34 3.95 -8.09 1.89
CA SER A 34 3.42 -8.52 0.59
C SER A 34 2.09 -7.82 0.26
N THR A 35 1.22 -7.68 1.26
CA THR A 35 -0.05 -6.96 1.11
C THR A 35 0.20 -5.48 0.86
N ALA A 36 1.08 -4.84 1.64
CA ALA A 36 1.44 -3.44 1.46
C ALA A 36 2.04 -3.17 0.07
N MET A 37 2.98 -4.01 -0.39
CA MET A 37 3.58 -3.87 -1.72
C MET A 37 2.57 -4.05 -2.86
N ARG A 38 1.59 -4.95 -2.72
CA ARG A 38 0.52 -5.13 -3.71
C ARG A 38 -0.32 -3.86 -3.88
N HIS A 39 -0.47 -3.05 -2.85
CA HIS A 39 -1.18 -1.77 -2.91
C HIS A 39 -0.28 -0.60 -3.34
N VAL A 40 1.01 -0.62 -3.00
CA VAL A 40 1.98 0.43 -3.39
C VAL A 40 2.43 0.29 -4.85
N GLY A 41 2.58 -0.93 -5.39
CA GLY A 41 3.04 -1.17 -6.76
C GLY A 41 2.23 -0.45 -7.84
N PRO A 42 0.88 -0.51 -7.82
CA PRO A 42 0.04 0.26 -8.73
C PRO A 42 0.06 1.77 -8.47
N ALA A 43 0.34 2.20 -7.24
CA ALA A 43 0.38 3.62 -6.87
C ALA A 43 1.71 4.28 -7.27
N TYR A 44 2.80 3.51 -7.36
CA TYR A 44 4.15 4.00 -7.67
C TYR A 44 4.94 3.01 -8.57
N PRO A 45 4.61 2.92 -9.87
CA PRO A 45 5.36 2.08 -10.80
C PRO A 45 6.84 2.49 -10.90
N GLU A 46 7.15 3.79 -10.78
CA GLU A 46 8.53 4.32 -10.86
C GLU A 46 9.43 3.92 -9.67
N ARG A 47 8.84 3.61 -8.50
CA ARG A 47 9.60 3.23 -7.30
C ARG A 47 9.85 1.72 -7.23
N SER A 48 8.93 0.93 -7.80
CA SER A 48 9.09 -0.52 -7.93
C SER A 48 10.11 -0.90 -9.02
N ALA A 49 10.29 -0.06 -10.04
CA ALA A 49 11.27 -0.29 -11.11
C ALA A 49 12.74 -0.05 -10.66
N LYS A 50 12.95 0.62 -9.52
CA LYS A 50 14.29 0.95 -8.99
C LYS A 50 14.76 0.03 -7.85
N LEU A 51 14.25 -1.20 -7.76
CA LEU A 51 14.93 -2.21 -6.96
C LEU A 51 15.92 -2.96 -7.87
N PRO A 52 17.23 -2.64 -7.84
CA PRO A 52 18.20 -3.47 -8.54
C PRO A 52 18.14 -4.88 -7.92
N ARG A 53 18.11 -5.88 -8.80
CA ARG A 53 18.06 -7.30 -8.44
C ARG A 53 19.27 -7.71 -7.61
#